data_AF-A0A957LBU1-F1
#
_entry.id   AF-A0A957LBU1-F1
#
_cell.length_a   1.000
_cell.length_b   1.000
_cell.length_c   1.000
_cell.angle_alpha   90.00
_cell.angle_beta   90.00
_cell.angle_gamma   90.00
#
_symmetry.space_group_name_H-M   'P 1'
#
loop_
_entity.id
_entity.type
_entity.pdbx_description
1 polymer ?
#
loop_
_entity_poly.entity_id
_entity_poly.type
_entity_poly.pdbx_seq_one_letter_code
_entity_poly.pdbx_strand_id
1 'polypeptide(L)'
;MTLTQLPKRLLGRAKAHLREIMQAPTKAAAVADIERFAAEFQEKYPKAVDTLIKDQEQLLTYFDYPAAHWVHLRTTNAVESPFSTVKQRLKQTRGAGSREAGLAMVFKLLLQAQEKWRKLNSAYLLPAVHMGMQFPDGETKVLDDMPPQSQSNKLLEDVAL
;
A
#
# COMPACT_ATOMS: atom_id res chain seq x y z
N MET A 1 -10.86 -4.11 7.23
CA MET A 1 -11.70 -3.81 8.42
C MET A 1 -11.74 -4.99 9.41
N THR A 2 -10.63 -5.70 9.64
CA THR A 2 -10.60 -6.97 10.39
C THR A 2 -10.43 -6.80 11.91
N LEU A 3 -9.73 -5.75 12.34
CA LEU A 3 -9.30 -5.58 13.73
C LEU A 3 -10.34 -5.02 14.70
N THR A 4 -11.48 -4.51 14.22
CA THR A 4 -12.54 -3.93 15.07
C THR A 4 -13.40 -4.99 15.76
N GLN A 5 -13.31 -6.24 15.30
CA GLN A 5 -14.11 -7.35 15.81
C GLN A 5 -13.47 -8.06 17.00
N LEU A 6 -12.24 -7.68 17.38
CA LEU A 6 -11.47 -8.28 18.46
C LEU A 6 -11.48 -7.40 19.72
N PRO A 7 -11.48 -7.99 20.94
CA PRO A 7 -11.34 -7.22 22.18
C PRO A 7 -10.01 -6.45 22.24
N LYS A 8 -10.01 -5.26 22.85
CA LYS A 8 -8.82 -4.39 22.95
C LYS A 8 -7.58 -5.09 23.54
N ARG A 9 -7.77 -6.05 24.45
CA ARG A 9 -6.69 -6.84 25.07
C ARG A 9 -5.95 -7.73 24.06
N LEU A 10 -6.65 -8.27 23.05
CA LEU A 10 -6.07 -9.16 22.04
C LEU A 10 -5.58 -8.42 20.80
N LEU A 11 -5.99 -7.15 20.63
CA LEU A 11 -5.65 -6.33 19.48
C LEU A 11 -4.13 -6.24 19.24
N GLY A 12 -3.32 -6.16 20.30
CA GLY A 12 -1.86 -6.13 20.18
C GLY A 12 -1.30 -7.41 19.55
N ARG A 13 -1.74 -8.58 20.04
CA ARG A 13 -1.33 -9.89 19.53
C ARG A 13 -1.82 -10.12 18.09
N ALA A 14 -3.08 -9.80 17.81
CA ALA A 14 -3.64 -9.93 16.46
C ALA A 14 -2.91 -9.03 15.46
N LYS A 15 -2.54 -7.80 15.84
CA LYS A 15 -1.73 -6.91 14.99
C LYS A 15 -0.33 -7.47 14.73
N ALA A 16 0.27 -8.15 15.69
CA ALA A 16 1.58 -8.79 15.48
C ALA A 16 1.47 -9.89 14.42
N HIS A 17 0.49 -10.79 14.52
CA HIS A 17 0.26 -11.83 13.50
C HIS A 17 -0.08 -11.25 12.13
N LEU A 18 -0.95 -10.24 12.04
CA LEU A 18 -1.22 -9.58 10.75
C LEU A 18 0.04 -8.94 10.16
N ARG A 19 0.93 -8.40 11.01
CA ARG A 19 2.20 -7.85 10.55
C ARG A 19 3.14 -8.95 10.04
N GLU A 20 3.17 -10.11 10.67
CA GLU A 20 3.93 -11.28 10.20
C GLU A 20 3.43 -11.72 8.82
N ILE A 21 2.11 -11.89 8.65
CA ILE A 21 1.48 -12.22 7.35
C ILE A 21 1.90 -11.23 6.25
N MET A 22 1.88 -9.93 6.55
CA MET A 22 2.26 -8.86 5.61
C MET A 22 3.78 -8.78 5.36
N GLN A 23 4.60 -9.41 6.20
CA GLN A 23 6.06 -9.42 6.08
C GLN A 23 6.60 -10.74 5.56
N ALA A 24 5.72 -11.71 5.27
CA ALA A 24 6.09 -12.98 4.69
C ALA A 24 6.89 -12.80 3.39
N PRO A 25 7.89 -13.68 3.14
CA PRO A 25 8.77 -13.57 1.98
C PRO A 25 8.06 -13.93 0.66
N THR A 26 7.06 -14.80 0.71
CA THR A 26 6.31 -15.28 -0.45
C THR A 26 4.82 -15.32 -0.17
N LYS A 27 4.00 -15.32 -1.22
CA LYS A 27 2.55 -15.44 -1.14
C LYS A 27 2.15 -16.74 -0.45
N ALA A 28 2.83 -17.86 -0.76
CA ALA A 28 2.57 -19.15 -0.12
C ALA A 28 2.83 -19.13 1.39
N ALA A 29 3.92 -18.48 1.84
CA ALA A 29 4.20 -18.32 3.27
C ALA A 29 3.13 -17.47 3.96
N ALA A 30 2.69 -16.38 3.31
CA ALA A 30 1.62 -15.55 3.84
C ALA A 30 0.29 -16.32 4.02
N VAL A 31 -0.05 -17.21 3.07
CA VAL A 31 -1.23 -18.08 3.18
C VAL A 31 -1.11 -19.03 4.37
N ALA A 32 0.05 -19.67 4.56
CA ALA A 32 0.28 -20.55 5.72
C ALA A 32 0.18 -19.79 7.06
N ASP A 33 0.62 -18.53 7.11
CA ASP A 33 0.48 -17.69 8.31
C ASP A 33 -0.98 -17.27 8.55
N ILE A 34 -1.79 -17.07 7.50
CA ILE A 34 -3.24 -16.86 7.61
C ILE A 34 -3.93 -18.10 8.18
N GLU A 35 -3.56 -19.29 7.73
CA GLU A 35 -4.10 -20.55 8.27
C GLU A 35 -3.74 -20.72 9.75
N ARG A 36 -2.52 -20.35 10.15
CA ARG A 36 -2.12 -20.33 11.56
C ARG A 36 -2.94 -19.34 12.38
N PHE A 37 -3.18 -18.14 11.85
CA PHE A 37 -4.04 -17.16 12.49
C PHE A 37 -5.47 -17.68 12.63
N ALA A 38 -6.01 -18.33 11.59
CA ALA A 38 -7.32 -18.94 11.64
C ALA A 38 -7.38 -20.02 12.73
N ALA A 39 -6.41 -20.94 12.80
CA ALA A 39 -6.38 -21.99 13.81
C ALA A 39 -6.41 -21.45 15.25
N GLU A 40 -5.74 -20.31 15.52
CA GLU A 40 -5.70 -19.72 16.86
C GLU A 40 -6.97 -18.93 17.22
N PHE A 41 -7.54 -18.19 16.28
CA PHE A 41 -8.62 -17.23 16.57
C PHE A 41 -10.02 -17.71 16.13
N GLN A 42 -10.15 -18.77 15.32
CA GLN A 42 -11.43 -19.22 14.76
C GLN A 42 -12.43 -19.63 15.85
N GLU A 43 -11.99 -20.36 16.86
CA GLU A 43 -12.89 -20.89 17.90
C GLU A 43 -13.57 -19.76 18.70
N LYS A 44 -12.83 -18.70 19.01
CA LYS A 44 -13.31 -17.60 19.87
C LYS A 44 -13.80 -16.39 19.09
N TYR A 45 -13.29 -16.18 17.88
CA TYR A 45 -13.54 -14.98 17.06
C TYR A 45 -13.73 -15.33 15.57
N PRO A 46 -14.71 -16.17 15.22
CA PRO A 46 -14.90 -16.65 13.84
C PRO A 46 -15.10 -15.49 12.85
N LYS A 47 -15.86 -14.46 13.24
CA LYS A 47 -16.11 -13.29 12.38
C LYS A 47 -14.82 -12.58 11.93
N ALA A 48 -13.83 -12.49 12.83
CA ALA A 48 -12.58 -11.79 12.54
C ALA A 48 -11.75 -12.56 11.50
N VAL A 49 -11.76 -13.89 11.61
CA VAL A 49 -11.10 -14.80 10.67
C VAL A 49 -11.86 -14.84 9.34
N ASP A 50 -13.18 -14.94 9.35
CA ASP A 50 -14.01 -14.91 8.12
C ASP A 50 -13.75 -13.64 7.30
N THR A 51 -13.60 -12.50 7.99
CA THR A 51 -13.26 -11.23 7.33
C THR A 51 -11.86 -11.28 6.72
N LEU A 52 -10.89 -11.87 7.42
CA LEU A 52 -9.52 -12.01 6.91
C LEU A 52 -9.46 -12.92 5.68
N ILE A 53 -10.16 -14.06 5.72
CA ILE A 53 -10.22 -15.03 4.61
C ILE A 53 -10.92 -14.40 3.41
N LYS A 54 -12.04 -13.69 3.63
CA LYS A 54 -12.76 -12.99 2.55
C LYS A 54 -11.89 -11.96 1.83
N ASP A 55 -11.09 -11.20 2.59
CA ASP A 55 -10.24 -10.14 2.05
C ASP A 55 -8.84 -10.65 1.65
N GLN A 56 -8.57 -11.96 1.75
CA GLN A 56 -7.24 -12.56 1.58
C GLN A 56 -6.64 -12.27 0.20
N GLU A 57 -7.40 -12.44 -0.88
CA GLU A 57 -6.90 -12.19 -2.23
C GLU A 57 -6.44 -10.75 -2.41
N GLN A 58 -7.24 -9.79 -1.92
CA GLN A 58 -6.92 -8.37 -1.97
C GLN A 58 -5.72 -8.03 -1.09
N LEU A 59 -5.61 -8.66 0.09
CA LEU A 59 -4.49 -8.49 0.99
C LEU A 59 -3.17 -8.96 0.36
N LEU A 60 -3.20 -10.06 -0.39
CA LEU A 60 -2.02 -10.69 -0.98
C LEU A 60 -1.70 -10.22 -2.40
N THR A 61 -2.51 -9.33 -3.00
CA THR A 61 -2.29 -8.85 -4.38
C THR A 61 -0.96 -8.11 -4.54
N TYR A 62 -0.42 -7.51 -3.47
CA TYR A 62 0.87 -6.79 -3.55
C TYR A 62 2.05 -7.71 -3.89
N PHE A 63 1.94 -9.03 -3.67
CA PHE A 63 2.99 -10.00 -4.03
C PHE A 63 3.19 -10.10 -5.55
N ASP A 64 2.19 -9.72 -6.35
CA ASP A 64 2.25 -9.75 -7.81
C ASP A 64 2.97 -8.52 -8.39
N TYR A 65 3.44 -7.60 -7.53
CA TYR A 65 4.19 -6.39 -7.88
C TYR A 65 5.65 -6.51 -7.45
N PRO A 66 6.57 -5.68 -7.99
CA PRO A 66 7.99 -5.75 -7.65
C PRO A 66 8.25 -5.61 -6.14
N ALA A 67 9.18 -6.41 -5.60
CA ALA A 67 9.51 -6.41 -4.17
C ALA A 67 9.92 -5.02 -3.64
N ALA A 68 10.55 -4.20 -4.49
CA ALA A 68 10.91 -2.82 -4.17
C ALA A 68 9.69 -1.96 -3.81
N HIS A 69 8.52 -2.22 -4.41
CA HIS A 69 7.29 -1.47 -4.21
C HIS A 69 6.51 -1.93 -2.97
N TRP A 70 6.76 -3.12 -2.43
CA TRP A 70 6.02 -3.68 -1.30
C TRP A 70 6.00 -2.78 -0.07
N VAL A 71 7.09 -2.03 0.21
CA VAL A 71 7.12 -1.09 1.33
C VAL A 71 6.04 -0.01 1.21
N HIS A 72 5.74 0.41 -0.02
CA HIS A 72 4.73 1.44 -0.29
C HIS A 72 3.32 0.85 -0.38
N LEU A 73 3.18 -0.33 -1.00
CA LEU A 73 1.89 -1.00 -1.22
C LEU A 73 1.29 -1.61 0.05
N ARG A 74 2.11 -2.04 1.01
CA ARG A 74 1.64 -2.66 2.26
C ARG A 74 1.02 -1.68 3.25
N THR A 75 1.11 -0.36 3.02
CA THR A 75 0.62 0.65 3.96
C THR A 75 -0.31 1.63 3.27
N THR A 76 -1.36 2.05 3.98
CA THR A 76 -2.28 3.11 3.54
C THR A 76 -1.76 4.52 3.87
N ASN A 77 -0.53 4.63 4.40
CA ASN A 77 0.07 5.88 4.86
C ASN A 77 0.15 6.94 3.76
N ALA A 78 0.37 6.53 2.51
CA ALA A 78 0.41 7.45 1.36
C ALA A 78 -0.89 8.24 1.19
N VAL A 79 -2.03 7.65 1.60
CA VAL A 79 -3.34 8.29 1.60
C VAL A 79 -3.64 8.89 2.98
N GLU A 80 -3.45 8.13 4.05
CA GLU A 80 -3.86 8.56 5.41
C GLU A 80 -3.08 9.78 5.92
N SER A 81 -1.77 9.85 5.66
CA SER A 81 -0.89 10.94 6.12
C SER A 81 -1.32 12.33 5.59
N PRO A 82 -1.48 12.54 4.27
CA PRO A 82 -1.93 13.84 3.77
C PRO A 82 -3.34 14.19 4.26
N PHE A 83 -4.28 13.23 4.27
CA PHE A 83 -5.64 13.49 4.74
C PHE A 83 -5.74 13.74 6.25
N SER A 84 -4.83 13.19 7.06
CA SER A 84 -4.75 13.49 8.49
C SER A 84 -4.46 14.97 8.73
N THR A 85 -3.51 15.54 7.97
CA THR A 85 -3.15 16.96 8.04
C THR A 85 -4.33 17.85 7.66
N VAL A 86 -5.05 17.46 6.60
CA VAL A 86 -6.27 18.15 6.16
C VAL A 86 -7.35 18.16 7.25
N LYS A 87 -7.65 17.00 7.83
CA LYS A 87 -8.64 16.88 8.92
C LYS A 87 -8.25 17.71 10.14
N GLN A 88 -6.97 17.70 10.51
CA GLN A 88 -6.47 18.49 11.65
C GLN A 88 -6.66 19.98 11.43
N ARG A 89 -6.30 20.49 10.23
CA ARG A 89 -6.46 21.91 9.88
C ARG A 89 -7.93 22.32 9.85
N LEU A 90 -8.80 21.53 9.22
CA LEU A 90 -10.24 21.79 9.20
C LEU A 90 -10.86 21.84 10.61
N LYS A 91 -10.40 20.97 11.52
CA LYS A 91 -10.84 20.99 12.92
C LYS A 91 -10.37 22.27 13.64
N GLN A 92 -9.13 22.71 13.41
CA GLN A 92 -8.60 23.93 14.00
C GLN A 92 -9.32 25.19 13.52
N THR A 93 -9.72 25.26 12.25
CA THR A 93 -10.43 26.41 11.70
C THR A 93 -11.93 26.43 12.04
N ARG A 94 -12.43 25.45 12.82
CA ARG A 94 -13.86 25.25 13.11
C ARG A 94 -14.72 25.13 11.83
N GLY A 95 -14.15 24.48 10.81
CA GLY A 95 -14.73 24.39 9.47
C GLY A 95 -14.20 25.46 8.53
N ALA A 96 -14.63 25.39 7.27
CA ALA A 96 -14.45 26.47 6.31
C ALA A 96 -15.82 27.13 6.18
N GLY A 97 -15.92 28.43 6.43
CA GLY A 97 -17.21 29.15 6.47
C GLY A 97 -18.10 28.99 5.24
N SER A 98 -17.58 28.41 4.15
CA SER A 98 -18.33 27.90 3.00
C SER A 98 -17.72 26.61 2.45
N ARG A 99 -18.50 25.84 1.68
CA ARG A 99 -18.03 24.62 0.99
C ARG A 99 -16.86 24.90 0.05
N GLU A 100 -16.92 26.01 -0.69
CA GLU A 100 -15.89 26.43 -1.64
C GLU A 100 -14.57 26.75 -0.94
N ALA A 101 -14.63 27.49 0.18
CA ALA A 101 -13.45 27.77 1.00
C ALA A 101 -12.84 26.47 1.57
N GLY A 102 -13.69 25.49 1.92
CA GLY A 102 -13.24 24.18 2.38
C GLY A 102 -12.49 23.42 1.30
N LEU A 103 -13.05 23.33 0.10
CA LEU A 103 -12.41 22.69 -1.04
C LEU A 103 -11.08 23.35 -1.41
N ALA A 104 -11.04 24.69 -1.45
CA ALA A 104 -9.81 25.44 -1.73
C ALA A 104 -8.72 25.17 -0.68
N MET A 105 -9.10 25.08 0.60
CA MET A 105 -8.18 24.74 1.68
C MET A 105 -7.63 23.32 1.55
N VAL A 106 -8.50 22.33 1.29
CA VAL A 106 -8.06 20.93 1.08
C VAL A 106 -7.09 20.86 -0.09
N PHE A 107 -7.44 21.48 -1.22
CA PHE A 107 -6.59 21.51 -2.41
C PHE A 107 -5.21 22.10 -2.12
N LYS A 108 -5.14 23.25 -1.44
CA LYS A 108 -3.86 23.88 -1.09
C LYS A 108 -3.03 23.05 -0.10
N LEU A 109 -3.67 22.41 0.88
CA LEU A 109 -2.97 21.53 1.83
C LEU A 109 -2.43 20.27 1.15
N LEU A 110 -3.15 19.70 0.18
CA LEU A 110 -2.67 18.56 -0.60
C LEU A 110 -1.48 18.94 -1.49
N LEU A 111 -1.51 20.11 -2.14
CA LEU A 111 -0.36 20.61 -2.90
C LEU A 111 0.89 20.78 -2.01
N GLN A 112 0.74 21.36 -0.82
CA GLN A 112 1.85 21.49 0.13
C GLN A 112 2.36 20.13 0.63
N ALA A 113 1.46 19.16 0.82
CA ALA A 113 1.86 17.81 1.24
C ALA A 113 2.65 17.09 0.14
N GLN A 114 2.29 17.28 -1.13
CA GLN A 114 2.93 16.67 -2.29
C GLN A 114 4.43 16.96 -2.36
N GLU A 115 4.87 18.17 -1.98
CA GLU A 115 6.28 18.56 -1.97
C GLU A 115 7.17 17.67 -1.09
N LYS A 116 6.58 17.04 -0.07
CA LYS A 116 7.29 16.20 0.92
C LYS A 116 7.09 14.71 0.69
N TRP A 117 6.41 14.29 -0.38
CA TRP A 117 6.14 12.89 -0.62
C TRP A 117 7.41 12.11 -0.92
N ARG A 118 7.53 10.95 -0.26
CA ARG A 118 8.60 10.02 -0.54
C ARG A 118 8.40 9.43 -1.93
N LYS A 119 9.43 9.49 -2.77
CA LYS A 119 9.42 8.85 -4.10
C LYS A 119 9.28 7.33 -3.97
N LEU A 120 8.65 6.72 -4.97
CA LEU A 120 8.54 5.27 -5.06
C LEU A 120 9.94 4.65 -5.21
N ASN A 121 10.19 3.55 -4.50
CA ASN A 121 11.44 2.81 -4.65
C ASN A 121 11.45 2.15 -6.04
N SER A 122 12.58 2.18 -6.75
CA SER A 122 12.73 1.57 -8.08
C SER A 122 11.68 2.02 -9.09
N ALA A 123 11.43 3.34 -9.17
CA ALA A 123 10.44 3.92 -10.08
C ALA A 123 10.62 3.55 -11.57
N TYR A 124 11.80 3.13 -11.99
CA TYR A 124 12.08 2.62 -13.33
C TYR A 124 11.31 1.32 -13.68
N LEU A 125 10.76 0.60 -12.69
CA LEU A 125 9.91 -0.58 -12.90
C LEU A 125 8.44 -0.23 -13.17
N LEU A 126 8.03 1.03 -12.99
CA LEU A 126 6.65 1.48 -13.22
C LEU A 126 6.13 1.20 -14.65
N PRO A 127 6.92 1.41 -15.73
CA PRO A 127 6.46 1.08 -17.07
C PRO A 127 6.15 -0.42 -17.22
N ALA A 128 6.95 -1.30 -16.62
CA ALA A 128 6.73 -2.74 -16.66
C ALA A 128 5.44 -3.13 -15.91
N VAL A 129 5.19 -2.52 -14.75
CA VAL A 129 3.93 -2.68 -14.02
C VAL A 129 2.74 -2.15 -14.84
N HIS A 130 2.89 -1.01 -15.52
CA HIS A 130 1.85 -0.41 -16.37
C HIS A 130 1.50 -1.29 -17.58
N MET A 131 2.50 -1.98 -18.15
CA MET A 131 2.32 -2.95 -19.23
C MET A 131 1.71 -4.28 -18.75
N GLY A 132 1.42 -4.44 -17.46
CA GLY A 132 0.80 -5.65 -16.89
C GLY A 132 1.76 -6.82 -16.74
N MET A 133 3.07 -6.57 -16.69
CA MET A 133 4.06 -7.61 -16.43
C MET A 133 3.84 -8.23 -15.04
N GLN A 134 3.93 -9.56 -14.95
CA GLN A 134 3.78 -10.28 -13.69
C GLN A 134 5.11 -10.36 -12.94
N PHE A 135 5.06 -10.15 -11.62
CA PHE A 135 6.20 -10.28 -10.72
C PHE A 135 5.90 -11.36 -9.68
N PRO A 136 6.06 -12.65 -10.00
CA PRO A 136 5.76 -13.72 -9.05
C PRO A 136 6.66 -13.56 -7.80
N ASP A 137 6.03 -13.41 -6.64
CA ASP A 137 6.70 -13.13 -5.36
C ASP A 137 7.67 -11.93 -5.43
N GLY A 138 7.34 -10.94 -6.27
CA GLY A 138 8.12 -9.70 -6.41
C GLY A 138 9.45 -9.85 -7.14
N GLU A 139 9.74 -11.04 -7.69
CA GLU A 139 10.90 -11.29 -8.52
C GLU A 139 10.68 -10.72 -9.93
N THR A 140 11.63 -9.92 -10.40
CA THR A 140 11.74 -9.53 -11.80
C THR A 140 12.33 -10.72 -12.58
N LYS A 141 11.52 -11.70 -12.98
CA LYS A 141 11.98 -12.74 -13.93
C LYS A 141 12.27 -12.21 -15.33
N VAL A 142 12.12 -10.91 -15.57
CA VAL A 142 12.35 -10.25 -16.85
C VAL A 142 13.46 -9.22 -16.71
N LEU A 143 14.71 -9.67 -16.68
CA LEU A 143 15.88 -8.85 -17.00
C LEU A 143 16.88 -9.57 -17.91
N ASP A 144 16.44 -10.54 -18.72
CA ASP A 144 17.25 -11.02 -19.84
C ASP A 144 16.98 -10.23 -21.14
N ASP A 145 15.80 -9.59 -21.29
CA ASP A 145 15.37 -8.96 -22.56
C ASP A 145 15.09 -7.44 -22.49
N MET A 146 15.56 -6.73 -21.47
CA MET A 146 15.60 -5.26 -21.55
C MET A 146 16.81 -4.84 -22.41
N PRO A 147 16.61 -4.11 -23.53
CA PRO A 147 17.74 -3.59 -24.27
C PRO A 147 18.58 -2.71 -23.32
N PRO A 148 19.93 -2.79 -23.42
CA PRO A 148 20.82 -2.10 -22.50
C PRO A 148 20.47 -0.61 -22.42
N GLN A 149 20.70 -0.02 -21.24
CA GLN A 149 20.34 1.35 -20.81
C GLN A 149 20.78 2.50 -21.74
N SER A 150 21.36 2.23 -22.90
CA SER A 150 21.79 3.23 -23.89
C SER A 150 20.65 3.83 -24.73
N GLN A 151 19.42 3.26 -24.70
CA GLN A 151 18.32 3.75 -25.53
C GLN A 151 17.33 4.69 -24.82
N SER A 152 17.22 4.62 -23.49
CA SER A 152 16.29 5.47 -22.72
C SER A 152 16.71 6.94 -22.66
N ASN A 153 18.01 7.23 -22.83
CA ASN A 153 18.53 8.60 -22.81
C ASN A 153 18.31 9.34 -24.13
N LYS A 154 18.02 8.65 -25.25
CA LYS A 154 17.77 9.33 -26.54
C LYS A 154 16.36 9.93 -26.64
N LEU A 155 15.36 9.32 -26.02
CA LEU A 155 13.97 9.78 -26.09
C LEU A 155 13.70 11.06 -25.28
N LEU A 156 14.59 11.44 -24.35
CA LEU A 156 14.50 12.68 -23.59
C LEU A 156 15.24 13.85 -24.26
N GLU A 157 16.17 13.58 -25.19
CA GLU A 157 16.90 14.61 -25.93
C GLU A 157 16.16 15.06 -27.19
N ASP A 158 15.40 14.17 -27.84
CA ASP A 158 14.67 14.48 -29.08
C ASP A 158 13.35 15.27 -28.88
N VAL A 159 12.89 15.45 -27.64
CA VAL A 159 11.68 16.25 -27.30
C VAL A 159 12.04 17.67 -26.85
N ALA A 160 13.34 17.98 -26.75
CA ALA A 160 13.84 19.27 -26.26
C ALA A 160 14.39 20.22 -27.35
N LEU A 161 13.97 20.05 -28.61
CA LEU A 161 14.19 21.02 -29.70
C LEU A 161 12.90 21.36 -30.44
#